data_AF-A0A955JVW5-F1
#
_entry.id   AF-A0A955JVW5-F1
#
_cell.length_a   1.000
_cell.length_b   1.000
_cell.length_c   1.000
_cell.angle_alpha   90.00
_cell.angle_beta   90.00
_cell.angle_gamma   90.00
#
_symmetry.space_group_name_H-M   'P 1'
#
loop_
_entity.id
_entity.type
_entity.pdbx_description
1 polymer ?
#
loop_
_entity_poly.entity_id
_entity_poly.type
_entity_poly.pdbx_seq_one_letter_code
_entity_poly.pdbx_strand_id
1 'polypeptide(L)'
;MKTHIRAAFKHAIRDRNWVIGAIVLVALSFLLALILLLQIRPSDLQLPVHYTSYGTTNFYRDKWYYLLGFVLFAIFVMLMNIAISLKLYEQKGRELSILFLGLSIAIIVIAFLTTSSLFRIALISQ
;
A
#
# COMPACT_ATOMS: atom_id res chain seq x y z
N MET A 1 13.72 -26.84 1.14
CA MET A 1 13.06 -25.52 0.97
C MET A 1 11.93 -25.25 1.98
N LYS A 2 10.87 -26.07 2.06
CA LYS A 2 9.74 -25.84 3.00
C LYS A 2 10.13 -25.77 4.49
N THR A 3 11.18 -26.48 4.89
CA THR A 3 11.72 -26.53 6.26
C THR A 3 12.39 -25.22 6.67
N HIS A 4 13.13 -24.58 5.77
CA HIS A 4 13.84 -23.33 6.07
C HIS A 4 12.89 -22.14 6.22
N ILE A 5 11.86 -22.05 5.39
CA ILE A 5 10.83 -20.99 5.48
C ILE A 5 10.06 -21.09 6.81
N ARG A 6 9.71 -22.30 7.26
CA ARG A 6 9.05 -22.50 8.57
C ARG A 6 9.95 -22.10 9.74
N ALA A 7 11.25 -22.39 9.65
CA ALA A 7 12.21 -21.99 10.67
C ALA A 7 12.39 -20.45 10.68
N ALA A 8 12.59 -19.84 9.50
CA ALA A 8 12.72 -18.39 9.35
C ALA A 8 11.50 -17.65 9.92
N PHE A 9 10.29 -18.12 9.61
CA PHE A 9 9.06 -17.57 10.19
C PHE A 9 9.04 -17.65 11.71
N LYS A 10 9.41 -18.81 12.28
CA LYS A 10 9.46 -19.01 13.74
C LYS A 10 10.52 -18.13 14.41
N HIS A 11 11.63 -17.87 13.74
CA HIS A 11 12.67 -16.96 14.25
C HIS A 11 12.24 -15.50 14.14
N ALA A 12 11.67 -15.09 13.00
CA ALA A 12 11.19 -13.73 12.77
C ALA A 12 10.07 -13.34 13.76
N ILE A 13 9.13 -14.25 14.04
CA ILE A 13 8.03 -13.97 14.98
C ILE A 13 8.46 -13.92 16.44
N ARG A 14 9.65 -14.46 16.76
CA ARG A 14 10.26 -14.32 18.09
C ARG A 14 11.06 -13.02 18.25
N ASP A 15 11.43 -12.38 17.14
CA ASP A 15 12.10 -11.09 17.16
C ASP A 15 11.09 -9.97 17.32
N ARG A 16 11.09 -9.35 18.51
CA ARG A 16 10.20 -8.25 18.86
C ARG A 16 10.25 -7.09 17.85
N ASN A 17 11.44 -6.73 17.37
CA ASN A 17 11.58 -5.57 16.49
C ASN A 17 11.00 -5.85 15.10
N TRP A 18 11.22 -7.06 14.59
CA TRP A 18 10.65 -7.49 13.33
C TRP A 18 9.12 -7.55 13.41
N VAL A 19 8.57 -8.13 14.48
CA VAL A 19 7.11 -8.20 14.72
C VAL A 19 6.49 -6.81 14.83
N ILE A 20 7.10 -5.90 15.58
CA ILE A 20 6.62 -4.50 15.67
C ILE A 20 6.59 -3.86 14.29
N GLY A 21 7.68 -3.98 13.51
CA GLY A 21 7.74 -3.45 12.15
C GLY A 21 6.65 -4.03 11.24
N ALA A 22 6.43 -5.34 11.29
CA ALA A 22 5.37 -5.99 10.52
C ALA A 22 3.97 -5.53 10.95
N ILE A 23 3.70 -5.42 12.26
CA ILE A 23 2.41 -4.93 12.78
C ILE A 23 2.16 -3.48 12.33
N VAL A 24 3.15 -2.61 12.43
CA VAL A 24 3.03 -1.20 11.99
C VAL A 24 2.74 -1.15 10.49
N LEU A 25 3.46 -1.92 9.68
CA LEU A 25 3.22 -1.99 8.24
C LEU A 25 1.79 -2.48 7.91
N VAL A 26 1.32 -3.51 8.61
CA VAL A 26 -0.06 -4.02 8.45
C VAL A 26 -1.07 -2.96 8.86
N ALA A 27 -0.91 -2.33 10.01
CA ALA A 27 -1.82 -1.31 10.52
C ALA A 27 -1.93 -0.12 9.55
N LEU A 28 -0.79 0.40 9.06
CA LEU A 28 -0.78 1.52 8.11
C LEU A 28 -1.39 1.14 6.76
N SER A 29 -1.07 -0.04 6.23
CA SER A 29 -1.62 -0.51 4.95
C SER A 29 -3.13 -0.75 5.04
N PHE A 30 -3.59 -1.31 6.16
CA PHE A 30 -5.01 -1.54 6.42
C PHE A 30 -5.76 -0.21 6.60
N LEU A 31 -5.18 0.74 7.33
CA LEU A 31 -5.74 2.09 7.49
C LEU A 31 -5.86 2.80 6.14
N LEU A 32 -4.83 2.74 5.31
CA LEU A 32 -4.85 3.29 3.94
C LEU A 32 -5.97 2.64 3.12
N ALA A 33 -6.05 1.30 3.10
CA ALA A 33 -7.09 0.56 2.39
C ALA A 33 -8.51 0.93 2.87
N LEU A 34 -8.70 1.08 4.19
CA LEU A 34 -9.97 1.45 4.78
C LEU A 34 -10.39 2.87 4.39
N ILE A 35 -9.47 3.83 4.42
CA ILE A 35 -9.74 5.21 4.00
C ILE A 35 -10.11 5.26 2.51
N LEU A 36 -9.39 4.53 1.67
CA LEU A 36 -9.70 4.40 0.25
C LEU A 36 -11.11 3.83 0.02
N LEU A 37 -11.47 2.77 0.74
CA LEU A 37 -12.81 2.17 0.67
C LEU A 37 -13.91 3.15 1.09
N LEU A 38 -13.71 3.90 2.17
CA LEU A 38 -14.69 4.89 2.65
C LEU A 38 -14.87 6.07 1.69
N GLN A 39 -13.86 6.36 0.84
CA GLN A 39 -13.93 7.41 -0.17
C GLN A 39 -14.61 6.96 -1.47
N ILE A 40 -14.79 5.65 -1.68
CA ILE A 40 -15.52 5.15 -2.83
C ILE A 40 -17.00 5.48 -2.65
N ARG A 41 -17.47 6.49 -3.39
CA ARG A 41 -18.88 6.79 -3.54
C ARG A 41 -19.39 6.09 -4.79
N PRO A 42 -20.17 5.00 -4.67
CA PRO A 42 -20.82 4.41 -5.82
C PRO A 42 -21.81 5.42 -6.38
N SER A 43 -21.47 6.01 -7.51
CA SER A 43 -22.28 6.98 -8.24
C SER A 43 -22.06 6.76 -9.73
N ASP A 44 -23.12 6.84 -10.52
CA ASP A 44 -23.04 6.82 -11.98
C ASP A 44 -22.41 8.11 -12.56
N LEU A 45 -22.13 9.09 -11.69
CA LEU A 45 -21.26 10.23 -11.99
C LEU A 45 -19.78 9.83 -11.92
N GLN A 46 -19.37 9.08 -12.94
CA GLN A 46 -18.22 9.41 -13.79
C GLN A 46 -17.24 10.50 -13.20
N LEU A 47 -16.01 10.12 -12.78
CA LEU A 47 -14.98 10.98 -12.12
C LEU A 47 -13.96 11.61 -13.10
N PRO A 48 -13.77 12.95 -13.18
CA PRO A 48 -12.85 13.58 -14.14
C PRO A 48 -11.38 13.10 -14.03
N VAL A 49 -10.83 12.62 -15.14
CA VAL A 49 -9.48 12.08 -15.39
C VAL A 49 -8.88 12.86 -16.56
N HIS A 50 -7.62 13.26 -16.45
CA HIS A 50 -6.98 14.14 -17.42
C HIS A 50 -6.08 13.35 -18.39
N TYR A 51 -6.50 13.22 -19.65
CA TYR A 51 -5.65 12.71 -20.72
C TYR A 51 -5.22 13.88 -21.62
N THR A 52 -3.94 14.23 -21.58
CA THR A 52 -3.39 15.28 -22.43
C THR A 52 -3.10 14.75 -23.83
N SER A 53 -4.09 14.83 -24.73
CA SER A 53 -3.86 14.85 -26.17
C SER A 53 -4.15 16.26 -26.68
N TYR A 54 -3.10 16.95 -27.15
CA TYR A 54 -3.09 18.25 -27.83
C TYR A 54 -4.47 18.90 -28.08
N GLY A 55 -4.78 19.95 -27.31
CA GLY A 55 -5.70 21.01 -27.76
C GLY A 55 -7.09 21.09 -27.12
N THR A 56 -7.57 20.08 -26.40
CA THR A 56 -8.83 20.19 -25.63
C THR A 56 -8.77 19.39 -24.32
N THR A 57 -9.15 20.06 -23.22
CA THR A 57 -9.24 19.50 -21.87
C THR A 57 -10.40 18.51 -21.79
N ASN A 58 -10.19 17.28 -22.25
CA ASN A 58 -11.20 16.22 -22.14
C ASN A 58 -11.07 15.56 -20.76
N PHE A 59 -11.99 15.90 -19.86
CA PHE A 59 -12.19 15.17 -18.61
C PHE A 59 -12.81 13.81 -18.93
N TYR A 60 -11.99 12.78 -19.09
CA TYR A 60 -12.51 11.41 -19.14
C TYR A 60 -13.05 11.07 -17.78
N ARG A 61 -14.19 10.39 -17.70
CA ARG A 61 -14.78 10.13 -16.40
C ARG A 61 -14.72 8.64 -16.07
N ASP A 62 -13.80 8.23 -15.21
CA ASP A 62 -13.66 6.80 -14.85
C ASP A 62 -14.69 6.37 -13.82
N LYS A 63 -15.03 5.08 -13.85
CA LYS A 63 -16.02 4.50 -12.94
C LYS A 63 -15.42 4.33 -11.54
N TRP A 64 -16.29 4.45 -10.53
CA TRP A 64 -15.95 4.33 -9.12
C TRP A 64 -15.18 3.04 -8.77
N TYR A 65 -15.35 1.96 -9.55
CA TYR A 65 -14.64 0.69 -9.32
C TYR A 65 -13.13 0.77 -9.62
N TYR A 66 -12.65 1.77 -10.37
CA TYR A 66 -11.20 1.97 -10.58
C TYR A 66 -10.48 2.18 -9.24
N LEU A 67 -11.15 2.83 -8.28
CA LEU A 67 -10.62 3.08 -6.95
C LEU A 67 -10.36 1.79 -6.14
N LEU A 68 -11.07 0.69 -6.46
CA LEU A 68 -10.80 -0.63 -5.86
C LEU A 68 -9.40 -1.14 -6.18
N GLY A 69 -8.82 -0.72 -7.32
CA GLY A 69 -7.45 -1.05 -7.69
C GLY A 69 -6.43 -0.53 -6.66
N PHE A 70 -6.63 0.67 -6.11
CA PHE A 70 -5.75 1.22 -5.07
C PHE A 70 -5.89 0.47 -3.74
N VAL A 71 -7.10 0.02 -3.40
CA VAL A 71 -7.34 -0.82 -2.21
C VAL A 71 -6.59 -2.15 -2.35
N LEU A 72 -6.75 -2.82 -3.49
CA LEU A 72 -6.04 -4.07 -3.79
C LEU A 72 -4.53 -3.86 -3.80
N PHE A 73 -4.06 -2.74 -4.35
CA PHE A 73 -2.64 -2.39 -4.35
C PHE A 73 -2.09 -2.27 -2.93
N ALA A 74 -2.77 -1.57 -2.02
CA ALA A 74 -2.34 -1.42 -0.63
C ALA A 74 -2.20 -2.79 0.08
N ILE A 75 -3.18 -3.68 -0.10
CA ILE A 75 -3.15 -5.04 0.47
C ILE A 75 -2.03 -5.87 -0.15
N PHE A 76 -1.86 -5.80 -1.47
CA PHE A 76 -0.83 -6.55 -2.18
C PHE A 76 0.58 -6.12 -1.77
N VAL A 77 0.82 -4.81 -1.70
CA VAL A 77 2.09 -4.23 -1.25
C VAL A 77 2.41 -4.68 0.18
N MET A 78 1.43 -4.65 1.09
CA MET A 78 1.59 -5.15 2.46
C MET A 78 2.07 -6.61 2.48
N LEU A 79 1.36 -7.50 1.78
CA LEU A 79 1.68 -8.93 1.75
C LEU A 79 3.06 -9.20 1.12
N MET A 80 3.36 -8.54 0.00
CA MET A 80 4.64 -8.70 -0.69
C MET A 80 5.81 -8.23 0.16
N ASN A 81 5.69 -7.07 0.82
CA ASN A 81 6.78 -6.56 1.66
C ASN A 81 7.02 -7.44 2.89
N ILE A 82 5.98 -8.01 3.51
CA ILE A 82 6.15 -8.98 4.60
C ILE A 82 6.84 -10.26 4.08
N ALA A 83 6.39 -10.79 2.94
CA ALA A 83 6.98 -12.01 2.36
C ALA A 83 8.46 -11.81 1.98
N ILE A 84 8.79 -10.67 1.37
CA ILE A 84 10.17 -10.31 1.04
C ILE A 84 10.98 -10.13 2.31
N SER A 85 10.46 -9.43 3.32
CA SER A 85 11.15 -9.23 4.59
C SER A 85 11.45 -10.56 5.29
N LEU A 86 10.52 -11.51 5.31
CA LEU A 86 10.73 -12.87 5.83
C LEU A 86 11.86 -13.59 5.08
N LYS A 87 11.87 -13.50 3.74
CA LYS A 87 12.91 -14.10 2.92
C LYS A 87 14.28 -13.44 3.15
N LEU A 88 14.29 -12.12 3.36
CA LEU A 88 15.50 -11.37 3.70
C LEU A 88 16.03 -11.77 5.07
N TYR A 89 15.15 -12.02 6.03
CA TYR A 89 15.51 -12.48 7.37
C TYR A 89 16.28 -13.81 7.30
N GLU A 90 15.81 -14.74 6.46
CA GLU A 90 16.46 -16.03 6.23
C GLU A 90 17.81 -15.91 5.51
N GLN A 91 17.89 -15.09 4.45
CA GLN A 91 19.05 -15.09 3.54
C GLN A 91 20.15 -14.09 3.91
N LYS A 92 19.76 -12.96 4.49
CA LYS A 92 20.64 -11.80 4.71
C LYS A 92 20.71 -11.41 6.19
N GLY A 93 19.89 -12.04 7.03
CA GLY A 93 19.87 -11.83 8.47
C GLY A 93 18.89 -10.75 8.91
N ARG A 94 18.85 -10.57 10.23
CA ARG A 94 17.88 -9.73 10.95
C ARG A 94 17.94 -8.25 10.55
N GLU A 95 19.14 -7.67 10.51
CA GLU A 95 19.31 -6.22 10.35
C GLU A 95 18.77 -5.72 9.02
N LEU A 96 19.11 -6.39 7.92
CA LEU A 96 18.61 -6.04 6.59
C LEU A 96 17.11 -6.24 6.47
N SER A 97 16.55 -7.27 7.11
CA SER A 97 15.11 -7.51 7.15
C SER A 97 14.33 -6.40 7.85
N ILE A 98 14.85 -5.90 8.98
CA ILE A 98 14.25 -4.79 9.75
C ILE A 98 14.38 -3.47 8.98
N LEU A 99 15.55 -3.19 8.41
CA LEU A 99 15.77 -2.00 7.56
C LEU A 99 14.78 -1.98 6.39
N PHE A 100 14.59 -3.13 5.74
CA PHE A 100 13.62 -3.27 4.65
C PHE A 100 12.19 -2.96 5.12
N LEU A 101 11.76 -3.48 6.27
CA LEU A 101 10.44 -3.13 6.84
C LEU A 101 10.32 -1.62 7.10
N GLY A 102 11.37 -0.98 7.62
CA GLY A 102 11.40 0.46 7.82
C GLY A 102 11.22 1.24 6.52
N LEU A 103 11.88 0.81 5.44
CA LEU A 103 11.70 1.40 4.10
C LEU A 103 10.28 1.17 3.57
N SER A 104 9.72 -0.03 3.74
CA SER A 104 8.33 -0.32 3.35
C SER A 104 7.33 0.59 4.08
N ILE A 105 7.56 0.87 5.36
CA ILE A 105 6.75 1.80 6.15
C ILE A 105 6.90 3.24 5.62
N ALA A 106 8.12 3.69 5.31
CA ALA A 106 8.30 5.03 4.72
C ALA A 106 7.53 5.17 3.39
N ILE A 107 7.57 4.14 2.54
CA ILE A 107 6.86 4.12 1.26
C ILE A 107 5.34 4.16 1.48
N ILE A 108 4.77 3.38 2.42
CA ILE A 108 3.32 3.40 2.68
C ILE A 108 2.86 4.76 3.19
N VAL A 109 3.68 5.45 3.99
CA VAL A 109 3.39 6.81 4.48
C VAL A 109 3.40 7.81 3.32
N ILE A 110 4.37 7.73 2.41
CA ILE A 110 4.41 8.58 1.22
C ILE A 110 3.17 8.33 0.35
N ALA A 111 2.80 7.06 0.12
CA ALA A 111 1.59 6.71 -0.60
C ALA A 111 0.33 7.29 0.05
N PHE A 112 0.23 7.23 1.38
CA PHE A 112 -0.88 7.82 2.11
C PHE A 112 -0.98 9.34 1.92
N LEU A 113 0.15 10.06 1.99
CA LEU A 113 0.20 11.51 1.80
C LEU A 113 -0.18 11.90 0.36
N THR A 114 0.35 11.20 -0.63
CA THR A 114 0.05 11.50 -2.05
C THR A 114 -1.40 11.22 -2.37
N THR A 115 -1.96 10.10 -1.92
CA THR A 115 -3.37 9.78 -2.14
C THR A 115 -4.29 10.78 -1.45
N SER A 116 -3.99 11.18 -0.21
CA SER A 116 -4.75 12.22 0.50
C SER A 116 -4.73 13.57 -0.22
N SER A 117 -3.59 13.93 -0.82
CA SER A 117 -3.47 15.14 -1.65
C SER A 117 -4.33 15.07 -2.91
N LEU A 118 -4.30 13.93 -3.61
CA LEU A 118 -5.10 13.71 -4.82
C LEU A 118 -6.60 13.87 -4.53
N PHE A 119 -7.09 13.27 -3.43
CA PHE A 119 -8.49 13.42 -3.05
C PHE A 119 -8.86 14.84 -2.70
N ARG A 120 -7.98 15.59 -2.02
CA ARG A 120 -8.23 17.00 -1.71
C ARG A 120 -8.41 17.83 -2.98
N ILE A 121 -7.55 17.62 -3.98
CA ILE A 121 -7.64 18.34 -5.27
C ILE A 121 -8.94 17.97 -6.00
N ALA A 122 -9.25 16.67 -6.08
CA ALA A 122 -10.46 16.19 -6.74
C ALA A 122 -11.76 16.71 -6.10
N LEU A 123 -11.74 16.99 -4.78
CA LEU A 123 -12.90 17.50 -4.05
C LEU A 123 -13.06 19.02 -4.19
N ILE A 124 -11.97 19.77 -4.39
CA ILE A 124 -12.00 21.23 -4.62
C ILE A 124 -12.37 21.56 -6.09
N SER A 125 -12.17 20.62 -7.02
CA SER A 125 -12.53 20.79 -8.43
C SER A 125 -13.99 20.47 -8.77
N GLN A 126 -14.85 20.20 -7.77
CA GLN A 126 -16.30 20.02 -7.92
C GLN A 126 -17.03 21.31 -7.56
#